data_AF-A0A9D1WJQ4-F1
#
_entry.id   AF-A0A9D1WJQ4-F1
#
_cell.length_a   1.000
_cell.length_b   1.000
_cell.length_c   1.000
_cell.angle_alpha   90.00
_cell.angle_beta   90.00
_cell.angle_gamma   90.00
#
_symmetry.space_group_name_H-M   'P 1'
#
loop_
_entity.id
_entity.type
_entity.pdbx_description
1 polymer ?
#
loop_
_entity_poly.entity_id
_entity_poly.type
_entity_poly.pdbx_seq_one_letter_code
_entity_poly.pdbx_strand_id
1 'polypeptide(L)'
;DTAVKQNAEVLFGTGTRILSYLQENPDKIKLARRFFNYYLDMAAKLLSRYIKFQNTGVKSPEVLEILEKTAKALPVLNTAFEKQFTHLMEGELLDVEADIELLKSTLEMEGGK
;
A
#
# COMPACT_ATOMS: atom_id res chain seq x y z
N ASP A 1 14.72 -0.11 15.50
CA ASP A 1 14.72 -1.15 14.47
C ASP A 1 14.60 -0.46 13.11
N THR A 2 15.61 -0.62 12.25
CA THR A 2 15.67 0.05 10.93
C THR A 2 14.64 -0.51 9.96
N ALA A 3 14.38 -1.82 9.98
CA ALA A 3 13.44 -2.46 9.08
C ALA A 3 12.00 -2.04 9.39
N VAL A 4 11.65 -1.95 10.68
CA VAL A 4 10.32 -1.45 11.09
C VAL A 4 10.12 0.00 10.71
N LYS A 5 11.14 0.85 10.91
CA LYS A 5 11.10 2.25 10.47
C LYS A 5 10.85 2.36 8.97
N GLN A 6 11.61 1.63 8.15
CA GLN A 6 11.47 1.66 6.70
C GLN A 6 10.09 1.18 6.26
N ASN A 7 9.57 0.11 6.86
CA ASN A 7 8.21 -0.35 6.55
C ASN A 7 7.13 0.67 6.95
N ALA A 8 7.29 1.37 8.07
CA ALA A 8 6.38 2.43 8.50
C ALA A 8 6.40 3.63 7.53
N GLU A 9 7.58 4.00 7.02
CA GLU A 9 7.73 5.05 6.01
C GLU A 9 7.04 4.66 4.69
N VAL A 10 7.15 3.39 4.27
CA VAL A 10 6.43 2.88 3.09
C VAL A 10 4.91 2.93 3.30
N LEU A 11 4.40 2.46 4.46
CA LEU A 11 2.98 2.53 4.80
C LEU A 11 2.46 3.97 4.72
N PHE A 12 3.19 4.92 5.31
CA PHE A 12 2.84 6.33 5.29
C PHE A 12 2.85 6.90 3.88
N GLY A 13 3.90 6.60 3.10
CA GLY A 13 4.04 7.08 1.73
C GLY A 13 2.96 6.52 0.79
N THR A 14 2.63 5.24 0.89
CA THR A 14 1.54 4.64 0.09
C THR A 14 0.18 5.15 0.54
N GLY A 15 -0.05 5.26 1.85
CA GLY A 15 -1.30 5.82 2.38
C GLY A 15 -1.54 7.25 1.91
N THR A 16 -0.50 8.09 1.91
CA THR A 16 -0.59 9.48 1.42
C THR A 16 -0.93 9.52 -0.07
N ARG A 17 -0.30 8.68 -0.90
CA ARG A 17 -0.61 8.58 -2.33
C ARG A 17 -2.05 8.14 -2.59
N ILE A 18 -2.56 7.16 -1.83
CA ILE A 18 -3.97 6.76 -1.90
C ILE A 18 -4.89 7.94 -1.60
N LEU A 19 -4.61 8.71 -0.54
CA LEU A 19 -5.42 9.86 -0.16
C LEU A 19 -5.40 10.95 -1.24
N SER A 20 -4.22 11.29 -1.77
CA SER A 20 -4.08 12.26 -2.86
C SER A 20 -4.83 11.82 -4.12
N TYR A 21 -4.69 10.56 -4.52
CA TYR A 21 -5.42 10.02 -5.68
C TYR A 21 -6.94 10.09 -5.50
N LEU A 22 -7.44 9.80 -4.29
CA LEU A 22 -8.87 9.88 -3.99
C LEU A 22 -9.42 11.32 -3.91
N GLN A 23 -8.55 12.30 -3.62
CA GLN A 23 -8.93 13.73 -3.70
C GLN A 23 -9.15 14.15 -5.15
N GLU A 24 -8.34 13.63 -6.07
CA GLU A 24 -8.46 13.86 -7.51
C GLU A 24 -9.60 13.03 -8.13
N ASN A 25 -9.88 11.85 -7.57
CA ASN A 25 -10.87 10.88 -8.08
C ASN A 25 -11.95 10.55 -7.03
N PRO A 26 -12.85 11.49 -6.68
CA PRO A 26 -13.79 11.34 -5.57
C PRO A 26 -14.82 10.22 -5.77
N ASP A 27 -15.13 9.85 -7.02
CA ASP A 27 -16.01 8.72 -7.36
C ASP A 27 -15.42 7.37 -6.91
N LYS A 28 -14.08 7.25 -6.86
CA LYS A 28 -13.35 6.04 -6.45
C LYS A 28 -13.34 5.84 -4.93
N ILE A 29 -13.73 6.83 -4.12
CA ILE A 29 -13.73 6.74 -2.65
C ILE A 29 -14.52 5.52 -2.14
N LYS A 30 -15.61 5.15 -2.82
CA LYS A 30 -16.42 3.98 -2.45
C LYS A 30 -15.63 2.67 -2.53
N LEU A 31 -14.66 2.57 -3.45
CA LEU A 31 -13.79 1.40 -3.62
C LEU A 31 -12.71 1.31 -2.53
N ALA A 32 -12.36 2.44 -1.92
CA ALA A 32 -11.35 2.53 -0.85
C ALA A 32 -11.88 2.22 0.56
N ARG A 33 -13.16 1.82 0.72
CA ARG A 33 -13.76 1.56 2.05
C ARG A 33 -12.95 0.61 2.92
N ARG A 34 -12.41 -0.47 2.34
CA ARG A 34 -11.62 -1.46 3.09
C ARG A 34 -10.28 -0.90 3.57
N PHE A 35 -9.70 0.03 2.82
CA PHE A 35 -8.50 0.73 3.26
C PHE A 35 -8.75 1.59 4.49
N PHE A 36 -9.78 2.44 4.45
CA PHE A 36 -10.13 3.30 5.58
C PHE A 36 -10.56 2.52 6.82
N ASN A 37 -11.43 1.52 6.65
CA ASN A 37 -12.09 0.85 7.77
C ASN A 37 -11.27 -0.31 8.35
N TYR A 38 -10.21 -0.76 7.69
CA TYR A 38 -9.45 -1.93 8.13
C TYR A 38 -7.94 -1.77 7.98
N TYR A 39 -7.42 -1.56 6.77
CA TYR A 39 -5.97 -1.57 6.58
C TYR A 39 -5.27 -0.42 7.30
N LEU A 40 -5.82 0.80 7.22
CA LEU A 40 -5.25 1.99 7.85
C LEU A 40 -5.27 1.88 9.39
N ASP A 41 -6.40 1.47 9.96
CA ASP A 41 -6.55 1.26 11.40
C ASP A 41 -5.63 0.13 11.92
N MET A 42 -5.51 -0.97 11.16
CA MET A 42 -4.61 -2.06 11.51
C MET A 42 -3.14 -1.61 11.52
N ALA A 43 -2.71 -0.85 10.51
CA ALA A 43 -1.36 -0.29 10.44
C ALA A 43 -1.05 0.61 11.65
N ALA A 44 -1.97 1.54 11.98
CA ALA A 44 -1.83 2.41 13.13
C ALA A 44 -1.70 1.61 14.44
N LYS A 45 -2.60 0.64 14.67
CA LYS A 45 -2.60 -0.21 15.87
C LYS A 45 -1.29 -0.99 16.03
N LEU A 46 -0.79 -1.60 14.97
CA LEU A 46 0.45 -2.39 15.03
C LEU A 46 1.67 -1.52 15.31
N LEU A 47 1.81 -0.38 14.62
CA LEU A 47 2.92 0.54 14.84
C LEU A 47 2.89 1.14 16.26
N SER A 48 1.72 1.58 16.75
CA SER A 48 1.60 2.09 18.11
C SER A 48 1.94 1.03 19.17
N ARG A 49 1.51 -0.22 18.98
CA ARG A 49 1.85 -1.32 19.91
C ARG A 49 3.33 -1.66 19.86
N TYR A 50 3.94 -1.71 18.67
CA TYR A 50 5.36 -1.94 18.52
C TYR A 50 6.18 -0.89 19.28
N ILE A 51 5.89 0.40 19.05
CA ILE A 51 6.57 1.51 19.73
C ILE A 51 6.38 1.42 21.24
N LYS A 52 5.15 1.13 21.71
CA LYS A 52 4.86 0.95 23.12
C LYS A 52 5.72 -0.15 23.74
N PHE A 53 5.78 -1.33 23.13
CA PHE A 53 6.55 -2.46 23.64
C PHE A 53 8.06 -2.22 23.55
N GLN A 54 8.54 -1.55 22.50
CA GLN A 54 9.94 -1.19 22.38
C GLN A 54 10.37 -0.20 23.48
N ASN A 55 9.51 0.78 23.81
CA ASN A 55 9.80 1.82 24.79
C ASN A 55 9.75 1.34 26.25
N THR A 56 9.13 0.19 26.55
CA THR A 56 9.16 -0.34 27.93
C THR A 56 10.55 -0.82 28.35
N GLY A 57 11.43 -1.14 27.38
CA GLY A 57 12.74 -1.73 27.64
C GLY A 57 12.71 -3.16 28.19
N VAL A 58 11.52 -3.75 28.35
CA VAL A 58 11.34 -5.12 28.86
C VAL A 58 11.79 -6.11 27.78
N LYS A 59 12.76 -6.97 28.12
CA LYS A 59 13.33 -7.98 27.22
C LYS A 59 12.85 -9.41 27.54
N SER A 60 11.61 -9.56 27.99
CA SER A 60 11.06 -10.90 28.22
C SER A 60 10.87 -11.62 26.87
N PRO A 61 10.94 -12.97 26.84
CA PRO A 61 10.72 -13.73 25.62
C PRO A 61 9.41 -13.38 24.90
N GLU A 62 8.34 -13.15 25.66
CA GLU A 62 7.01 -12.81 25.15
C GLU A 62 7.00 -11.43 24.46
N VAL A 63 7.70 -10.45 25.04
CA VAL A 63 7.80 -9.10 24.47
C VAL A 63 8.66 -9.11 23.19
N LEU A 64 9.77 -9.87 23.20
CA LEU A 64 10.61 -10.00 22.01
C LEU A 64 9.85 -10.70 20.87
N GLU A 65 9.10 -11.75 21.18
CA GLU A 65 8.29 -12.47 20.20
C GLU A 65 7.21 -11.59 19.58
N ILE A 66 6.49 -10.78 20.39
CA ILE A 66 5.44 -9.92 19.84
C ILE A 66 6.02 -8.78 19.00
N LEU A 67 7.20 -8.25 19.37
CA LEU A 67 7.91 -7.26 18.56
C LEU A 67 8.29 -7.85 17.19
N GLU A 68 8.85 -9.06 17.17
CA GLU A 68 9.23 -9.75 15.93
C GLU A 68 8.02 -10.06 15.05
N LYS A 69 6.94 -10.60 15.63
CA LYS A 69 5.69 -10.87 14.91
C LYS A 69 5.08 -9.59 14.32
N THR A 70 5.11 -8.50 15.08
CA THR A 70 4.62 -7.20 14.61
C THR A 70 5.48 -6.67 13.47
N ALA A 71 6.81 -6.77 13.57
CA ALA A 71 7.72 -6.36 12.50
C ALA A 71 7.46 -7.15 11.20
N LYS A 72 7.22 -8.46 11.30
CA LYS A 72 6.89 -9.33 10.15
C LYS A 72 5.52 -9.05 9.53
N ALA A 73 4.59 -8.43 10.27
CA ALA A 73 3.27 -8.08 9.76
C ALA A 73 3.28 -6.79 8.91
N LEU A 74 4.23 -5.89 9.12
CA LEU A 74 4.27 -4.60 8.39
C LEU A 74 4.47 -4.77 6.87
N PRO A 75 5.37 -5.64 6.36
CA PRO A 75 5.47 -5.91 4.92
C PRO A 75 4.15 -6.41 4.31
N VAL A 76 3.41 -7.25 5.05
CA VAL A 76 2.11 -7.77 4.58
C VAL A 76 1.09 -6.63 4.45
N LEU A 77 1.09 -5.69 5.39
CA LEU A 77 0.25 -4.48 5.30
C LEU A 77 0.67 -3.56 4.15
N ASN A 78 1.98 -3.42 3.89
CA ASN A 78 2.48 -2.67 2.73
C ASN A 78 1.92 -3.25 1.43
N THR A 79 1.99 -4.56 1.25
CA THR A 79 1.39 -5.23 0.08
C THR A 79 -0.13 -5.02 0.01
N ALA A 80 -0.83 -5.01 1.14
CA ALA A 80 -2.28 -4.74 1.16
C ALA A 80 -2.61 -3.30 0.73
N PHE A 81 -1.82 -2.32 1.16
CA PHE A 81 -1.94 -0.92 0.75
C PHE A 81 -1.69 -0.77 -0.76
N GLU A 82 -0.60 -1.36 -1.27
CA GLU A 82 -0.27 -1.32 -2.70
C GLU A 82 -1.36 -1.96 -3.55
N LYS A 83 -1.84 -3.15 -3.17
CA LYS A 83 -2.94 -3.82 -3.88
C LYS A 83 -4.21 -2.99 -3.88
N GLN A 84 -4.55 -2.38 -2.75
CA GLN A 84 -5.70 -1.47 -2.73
C GLN A 84 -5.47 -0.29 -3.67
N PHE A 85 -4.27 0.28 -3.70
CA PHE A 85 -3.99 1.43 -4.54
C PHE A 85 -4.07 1.06 -6.03
N THR A 86 -3.48 -0.07 -6.43
CA THR A 86 -3.61 -0.62 -7.78
C THR A 86 -5.08 -0.84 -8.15
N HIS A 87 -5.90 -1.38 -7.25
CA HIS A 87 -7.33 -1.57 -7.49
C HIS A 87 -8.08 -0.25 -7.75
N LEU A 88 -7.66 0.86 -7.14
CA LEU A 88 -8.26 2.17 -7.41
C LEU A 88 -7.95 2.66 -8.83
N MET A 89 -6.76 2.33 -9.33
CA MET A 89 -6.25 2.71 -10.66
C MET A 89 -6.60 1.71 -11.77
N GLU A 90 -7.31 0.61 -11.50
CA GLU A 90 -7.56 -0.46 -12.48
C GLU A 90 -8.13 0.03 -13.82
N GLY A 91 -9.04 1.02 -13.80
CA GLY A 91 -9.58 1.60 -15.03
C GLY A 91 -8.53 2.32 -15.87
N GLU A 92 -7.71 3.15 -15.23
CA GLU A 92 -6.62 3.87 -15.91
C GLU A 92 -5.57 2.91 -16.47
N LEU A 93 -5.29 1.82 -15.74
CA LEU A 93 -4.38 0.78 -16.21
C LEU A 93 -4.90 0.10 -17.48
N LEU A 94 -6.20 -0.22 -17.54
CA LEU A 94 -6.82 -0.81 -18.73
C LEU A 94 -6.82 0.16 -19.92
N ASP A 95 -7.10 1.43 -19.68
CA ASP A 95 -7.10 2.45 -20.73
C ASP A 95 -5.69 2.60 -21.35
N VAL A 96 -4.66 2.64 -20.50
CA VAL A 96 -3.25 2.70 -20.95
C VAL A 96 -2.85 1.43 -21.71
N GLU A 97 -3.30 0.24 -21.29
CA GLU A 97 -3.07 -1.00 -22.04
C GLU A 97 -3.68 -0.94 -23.44
N ALA A 98 -4.92 -0.46 -23.56
CA ALA A 98 -5.60 -0.28 -24.84
C ALA A 98 -4.87 0.72 -25.75
N ASP A 99 -4.39 1.85 -25.21
CA ASP A 99 -3.61 2.84 -25.96
C ASP A 99 -2.30 2.25 -26.49
N ILE A 100 -1.62 1.41 -25.69
CA ILE A 100 -0.39 0.71 -26.10
C ILE A 100 -0.67 -0.26 -27.25
N GLU A 101 -1.78 -1.00 -27.18
CA GLU A 101 -2.18 -1.93 -28.25
C GLU A 101 -2.50 -1.21 -29.55
N LEU A 102 -3.23 -0.09 -29.47
CA LEU A 102 -3.54 0.76 -30.61
C LEU A 102 -2.27 1.31 -31.27
N LEU A 103 -1.31 1.79 -30.47
CA LEU A 103 -0.02 2.28 -30.96
C LEU A 103 0.73 1.19 -31.72
N LYS A 104 0.82 -0.02 -31.18
CA LYS A 104 1.47 -1.15 -31.85
C LYS A 104 0.80 -1.47 -33.19
N SER A 105 -0.52 -1.57 -33.21
CA SER A 105 -1.28 -1.85 -34.43
C SER A 105 -1.05 -0.78 -35.50
N THR A 106 -1.02 0.50 -35.10
CA THR A 106 -0.78 1.62 -36.02
C THR A 106 0.62 1.53 -36.66
N LEU A 107 1.65 1.26 -35.86
CA LEU A 107 3.02 1.12 -36.35
C LEU A 107 3.21 -0.09 -37.27
N GLU A 108 2.53 -1.21 -37.00
CA GLU A 108 2.53 -2.38 -37.87
C GLU A 108 1.88 -2.08 -39.24
N MET A 109 0.77 -1.34 -39.25
CA MET A 109 0.11 -0.93 -40.48
C MET A 109 0.92 0.08 -41.31
N GLU A 110 1.66 0.97 -40.65
CA GLU A 110 2.51 1.97 -41.31
C GLU A 110 3.85 1.38 -41.80
N GLY A 111 4.47 0.49 -41.02
CA GLY A 111 5.73 -0.17 -41.36
C GLY A 111 5.58 -1.38 -42.29
N GLY A 112 4.35 -1.87 -42.50
CA GLY A 112 4.02 -2.92 -43.46
C GLY A 112 3.77 -2.42 -44.90
N LYS A 113 4.07 -1.15 -45.20
CA LYS A 113 4.03 -0.56 -46.54
C LYS A 113 5.41 -0.31 -47.12
#